data_AF-A0A842WS58-F1
#
_entry.id   AF-A0A842WS58-F1
#
_cell.length_a   1.000
_cell.length_b   1.000
_cell.length_c   1.000
_cell.angle_alpha   90.00
_cell.angle_beta   90.00
_cell.angle_gamma   90.00
#
_symmetry.space_group_name_H-M   'P 1'
#
loop_
_entity.id
_entity.type
_entity.pdbx_description
1 polymer ?
#
loop_
_entity_poly.entity_id
_entity_poly.type
_entity_poly.pdbx_seq_one_letter_code
_entity_poly.pdbx_strand_id
1 'polypeptide(L)'
;MKKWKKARKKPVLVEFREVEFDEHGVETLEGYKPCNKDEHFIIRGVEGEVYPIKKSIFFKTYIIEDDIVHIIEDDIDEDERD
;
A
#
# COMPACT_ATOMS: atom_id res chain seq x y z
N MET A 1 -4.45 32.73 -0.22
CA MET A 1 -3.79 31.50 0.29
C MET A 1 -4.71 30.30 0.06
N LYS A 2 -4.18 29.19 -0.47
CA LYS A 2 -4.92 27.93 -0.52
C LYS A 2 -5.13 27.43 0.93
N LYS A 3 -6.35 26.99 1.27
CA LYS A 3 -6.68 26.47 2.62
C LYS A 3 -6.65 24.95 2.61
N TRP A 4 -5.91 24.36 3.55
CA TRP A 4 -5.89 22.92 3.77
C TRP A 4 -7.22 22.47 4.42
N LYS A 5 -7.75 21.33 3.98
CA LYS A 5 -8.88 20.64 4.60
C LYS A 5 -8.43 19.24 5.02
N LYS A 6 -8.95 18.73 6.13
CA LYS A 6 -8.66 17.36 6.61
C LYS A 6 -9.65 16.38 5.97
N ALA A 7 -9.16 15.20 5.60
CA ALA A 7 -9.96 14.09 5.10
C ALA A 7 -9.39 12.77 5.67
N ARG A 8 -10.19 11.70 5.66
CA ARG A 8 -9.73 10.33 5.99
C ARG A 8 -9.65 9.52 4.71
N LYS A 9 -8.67 8.63 4.60
CA LYS A 9 -8.65 7.62 3.54
C LYS A 9 -9.88 6.72 3.71
N LYS A 10 -10.53 6.37 2.59
CA LYS A 10 -11.56 5.33 2.57
C LYS A 10 -10.88 3.95 2.73
N PRO A 11 -11.53 2.94 3.32
CA PRO A 11 -11.02 1.57 3.39
C PRO A 11 -11.18 0.92 2.01
N VAL A 12 -10.21 1.16 1.15
CA VAL A 12 -10.21 0.70 -0.24
C VAL A 12 -9.08 -0.32 -0.39
N LEU A 13 -9.42 -1.50 -0.89
CA LEU A 13 -8.43 -2.51 -1.24
C LEU A 13 -7.69 -2.07 -2.52
N VAL A 14 -6.37 -2.19 -2.51
CA VAL A 14 -5.50 -1.84 -3.63
C VAL A 14 -4.48 -2.96 -3.82
N GLU A 15 -3.98 -3.09 -5.05
CA GLU A 15 -2.88 -4.01 -5.35
C GLU A 15 -1.55 -3.28 -5.14
N PHE A 16 -0.55 -3.98 -4.63
CA PHE A 16 0.81 -3.47 -4.55
C PHE A 16 1.83 -4.57 -4.89
N ARG A 17 3.01 -4.16 -5.32
CA ARG A 17 4.15 -5.05 -5.53
C ARG A 17 5.46 -4.38 -5.16
N GLU A 18 6.48 -5.20 -5.00
CA GLU A 18 7.88 -4.75 -4.97
C GLU A 18 8.28 -4.13 -6.31
N VAL A 19 9.24 -3.21 -6.25
CA VAL A 19 9.89 -2.67 -7.45
C VAL A 19 10.90 -3.72 -7.95
N GLU A 20 10.89 -3.99 -9.24
CA GLU A 20 11.82 -4.95 -9.85
C GLU A 20 13.26 -4.40 -9.83
N PHE A 21 14.25 -5.30 -9.91
CA PHE A 21 15.66 -4.91 -9.76
C PHE A 21 16.13 -3.87 -10.79
N ASP A 22 15.66 -3.97 -12.03
CA ASP A 22 15.97 -3.10 -13.16
C ASP A 22 14.92 -2.00 -13.41
N GLU A 23 13.90 -1.90 -12.54
CA GLU A 23 12.86 -0.88 -12.64
C GLU A 23 13.29 0.42 -11.95
N HIS A 24 13.65 1.41 -12.77
CA HIS A 24 14.11 2.72 -12.30
C HIS A 24 12.97 3.77 -12.16
N GLY A 25 11.76 3.41 -12.55
CA GLY A 25 10.58 4.27 -12.48
C GLY A 25 9.38 3.69 -13.21
N VAL A 26 8.22 4.29 -12.96
CA VAL A 26 6.93 3.88 -13.52
C VAL A 26 6.23 5.06 -14.18
N GLU A 27 5.48 4.80 -15.24
CA GLU A 27 4.59 5.80 -15.84
C GLU A 27 3.33 5.96 -14.98
N THR A 28 3.12 7.17 -14.46
CA THR A 28 1.92 7.53 -13.69
C THR A 28 1.01 8.45 -14.51
N LEU A 29 -0.17 8.78 -13.99
CA LEU A 29 -1.06 9.76 -14.64
C LEU A 29 -0.44 11.16 -14.75
N GLU A 30 0.54 11.46 -13.89
CA GLU A 30 1.32 12.70 -13.87
C GLU A 30 2.64 12.60 -14.66
N GLY A 31 2.86 11.48 -15.37
CA GLY A 31 4.06 11.15 -16.12
C GLY A 31 5.05 10.27 -15.35
N TYR A 32 6.23 10.05 -15.95
CA TYR A 32 7.26 9.20 -15.37
C TYR A 32 7.68 9.61 -13.94
N LYS A 33 7.64 8.65 -13.01
CA LYS A 33 8.10 8.82 -11.63
C LYS A 33 9.22 7.83 -11.32
N PRO A 34 10.40 8.30 -10.85
CA PRO A 34 11.47 7.42 -10.44
C PRO A 34 11.08 6.63 -9.18
N CYS A 35 11.55 5.40 -9.08
CA CYS A 35 11.38 4.54 -7.93
C CYS A 35 12.70 3.87 -7.52
N ASN A 36 12.71 3.30 -6.32
CA ASN A 36 13.85 2.60 -5.74
C ASN A 36 13.31 1.39 -4.99
N LYS A 37 13.89 0.21 -5.23
CA LYS A 37 13.46 -1.07 -4.65
C LYS A 37 13.55 -1.19 -3.14
N ASP A 38 14.49 -0.48 -2.53
CA ASP A 38 14.71 -0.54 -1.09
C ASP A 38 13.75 0.44 -0.37
N GLU A 39 13.33 1.51 -1.07
CA GLU A 39 12.51 2.57 -0.49
C GLU A 39 11.03 2.50 -0.87
N HIS A 40 10.66 1.92 -2.02
CA HIS A 40 9.33 2.04 -2.60
C HIS A 40 8.66 0.69 -2.87
N PHE A 41 7.32 0.71 -2.82
CA PHE A 41 6.44 -0.22 -3.52
C PHE A 41 5.84 0.47 -4.74
N ILE A 42 5.33 -0.32 -5.67
CA ILE A 42 4.43 0.15 -6.72
C ILE A 42 3.00 -0.21 -6.33
N ILE A 43 2.11 0.79 -6.24
CA ILE A 43 0.67 0.58 -6.02
C ILE A 43 -0.08 0.74 -7.33
N ARG A 44 -1.12 -0.08 -7.50
CA ARG A 44 -2.21 0.15 -8.45
C ARG A 44 -3.48 0.55 -7.69
N GLY A 45 -4.00 1.74 -7.99
CA GLY A 45 -5.22 2.27 -7.38
C GLY A 45 -6.50 1.80 -8.06
N VAL A 46 -7.62 2.45 -7.73
CA VAL A 46 -8.99 1.94 -7.96
C VAL A 46 -9.35 1.85 -9.44
N GLU A 47 -8.85 2.79 -10.24
CA GLU A 47 -9.10 2.86 -11.68
C GLU A 47 -7.88 2.38 -12.48
N GLY A 48 -6.97 1.67 -11.82
CA GLY A 48 -5.75 1.15 -12.44
C GLY A 48 -4.60 2.15 -12.48
N GLU A 49 -4.72 3.32 -11.84
CA GLU A 49 -3.65 4.30 -11.73
C GLU A 49 -2.45 3.72 -10.99
N VAL A 50 -1.25 3.93 -11.53
CA VAL A 50 0.00 3.40 -10.94
C VAL A 50 0.78 4.53 -10.29
N TYR A 51 1.34 4.28 -9.11
CA TYR A 51 2.25 5.22 -8.45
C TYR A 51 3.25 4.52 -7.52
N PRO A 52 4.48 5.04 -7.41
CA PRO A 52 5.40 4.60 -6.39
C PRO A 52 4.99 5.18 -5.02
N ILE A 53 5.08 4.38 -3.98
CA ILE A 53 4.85 4.79 -2.59
C ILE A 53 6.03 4.37 -1.73
N LYS A 54 6.49 5.24 -0.83
CA LYS A 54 7.53 4.85 0.13
C LYS A 54 7.00 3.75 1.05
N LYS A 55 7.78 2.69 1.28
CA LYS A 55 7.43 1.59 2.20
C LYS A 55 7.02 2.12 3.58
N SER A 56 7.72 3.13 4.08
CA SER A 56 7.41 3.78 5.37
C SER A 56 6.07 4.54 5.41
N ILE A 57 5.56 4.99 4.26
CA ILE A 57 4.22 5.59 4.14
C ILE A 57 3.18 4.49 3.92
N PHE A 58 3.52 3.46 3.16
CA PHE A 58 2.66 2.30 2.93
C PHE A 58 2.20 1.68 4.25
N PHE A 59 3.14 1.23 5.09
CA PHE A 59 2.81 0.59 6.38
C PHE A 59 2.12 1.52 7.39
N LYS A 60 2.16 2.83 7.19
CA LYS A 60 1.40 3.79 8.03
C LYS A 60 -0.03 3.99 7.56
N THR A 61 -0.37 3.54 6.35
CA THR A 61 -1.63 3.90 5.71
C THR A 61 -2.39 2.74 5.08
N TYR A 62 -1.79 1.55 5.00
CA TYR A 62 -2.38 0.31 4.52
C TYR A 62 -2.08 -0.83 5.48
N ILE A 63 -2.96 -1.82 5.47
CA ILE A 63 -2.82 -3.13 6.13
C ILE A 63 -2.83 -4.15 4.99
N ILE A 64 -1.97 -5.17 5.06
CA ILE A 64 -1.95 -6.26 4.08
C ILE A 64 -3.08 -7.21 4.44
N GLU A 65 -3.92 -7.57 3.47
CA GLU A 65 -5.13 -8.38 3.71
C GLU A 65 -4.78 -9.75 4.32
N ASP A 66 -3.72 -10.39 3.84
CA ASP A 66 -3.26 -11.68 4.35
C ASP A 66 -2.84 -11.60 5.84
N ASP A 67 -2.29 -10.46 6.28
CA ASP A 67 -1.96 -10.24 7.69
C ASP A 67 -3.23 -10.17 8.56
N ILE A 68 -4.37 -9.72 8.00
CA ILE A 68 -5.65 -9.66 8.72
C ILE A 68 -6.19 -11.07 8.93
N VAL A 69 -6.12 -11.92 7.92
CA VAL A 69 -6.60 -13.31 8.01
C VAL A 69 -5.84 -14.05 9.10
N HIS A 70 -4.51 -13.93 9.14
CA HIS A 70 -3.69 -14.57 10.17
C HIS A 70 -3.99 -14.07 11.59
N ILE A 71 -4.24 -12.77 11.79
CA ILE A 71 -4.65 -12.25 13.10
C ILE A 71 -5.95 -12.90 13.57
N ILE A 72 -6.92 -13.06 12.66
CA ILE A 72 -8.21 -13.66 13.01
C ILE A 72 -8.07 -15.17 13.29
N GLU A 73 -7.25 -15.88 12.50
CA GLU A 73 -6.99 -17.31 12.73
C GLU A 73 -6.29 -17.56 14.08
N ASP A 74 -5.26 -16.78 14.40
CA ASP A 74 -4.53 -16.88 15.67
C ASP A 74 -5.46 -16.57 16.87
N ASP A 75 -6.35 -15.57 16.75
CA ASP A 75 -7.32 -15.22 17.79
C ASP A 75 -8.38 -16.32 18.01
N ILE A 76 -8.80 -17.04 16.96
CA ILE A 76 -9.76 -18.17 17.07
C ILE A 76 -9.11 -19.39 17.74
N ASP A 77 -7.85 -19.68 17.44
CA ASP A 77 -7.11 -20.81 18.02
C ASP A 77 -6.75 -20.60 19.51
N GLU A 78 -6.78 -19.37 20.01
CA GLU A 78 -6.64 -19.07 21.44
C GLU A 78 -7.95 -19.31 22.22
N ASP A 79 -9.11 -18.95 21.63
CA ASP A 79 -10.42 -19.11 22.28
C ASP A 79 -10.89 -20.58 22.40
N GLU A 80 -10.32 -21.53 21.64
CA GLU A 80 -10.63 -22.97 21.74
C GLU A 80 -9.73 -23.75 22.74
N ARG A 81 -8.81 -23.09 23.46
CA ARG A 81 -7.89 -23.73 24.43
C ARG A 81 -8.30 -23.60 25.90
N ASP A 82 -9.55 -23.23 26.18
CA ASP A 82 -10.13 -23.19 27.54
C ASP A 82 -11.29 -24.19 27.74
#